data_AF-A0A5N6D2H3-F1
#
_entry.id   AF-A0A5N6D2H3-F1
#
_cell.length_a   1.000
_cell.length_b   1.000
_cell.length_c   1.000
_cell.angle_alpha   90.00
_cell.angle_beta   90.00
_cell.angle_gamma   90.00
#
_symmetry.space_group_name_H-M   'P 1'
#
loop_
_entity.id
_entity.type
_entity.pdbx_description
1 polymer ?
#
loop_
_entity_poly.entity_id
_entity_poly.type
_entity_poly.pdbx_seq_one_letter_code
_entity_poly.pdbx_strand_id
1 'polypeptide(L)'
;MGGIILYPRILQRPAHLNTRRLPHQIPHSTPTVAKSWETSSDPSMTPVSPKGPLGFNATAIFRIACIRLHFNLGPHRSLGTGDPEAIASAFCNAPRPAQTPKIYHAVLQSIHALSIPVRIGVEYVARTQTLTWSTIHSLCNLECALVLCKWLDTLALDPTFIHRDTRRLLGIITSVLREADLAPPGDRVGEFGAEQLRRMGATLVRLLSEILKGAHVFEMMHVFCDSLRTYAALLENDLDSNTAG
;
A
#
# COMPACT_ATOMS: atom_id res chain seq x y z
N MET A 1 44.42 1.96 -17.19
CA MET A 1 44.62 1.77 -15.74
C MET A 1 43.56 0.82 -15.24
N GLY A 2 43.78 -0.46 -15.48
CA GLY A 2 42.91 -1.56 -15.07
C GLY A 2 43.75 -2.58 -14.31
N GLY A 3 43.15 -3.13 -13.26
CA GLY A 3 43.68 -4.19 -12.41
C GLY A 3 43.11 -4.05 -11.00
N ILE A 4 42.90 -5.11 -10.22
CA ILE A 4 43.23 -6.53 -10.39
C ILE A 4 42.64 -7.23 -9.14
N ILE A 5 41.93 -8.37 -9.35
CA ILE A 5 42.00 -9.62 -8.55
C ILE A 5 41.42 -9.58 -7.09
N LEU A 6 40.54 -10.49 -6.61
CA LEU A 6 40.80 -11.91 -6.34
C LEU A 6 39.51 -12.78 -6.22
N TYR A 7 39.64 -13.96 -6.82
CA TYR A 7 38.84 -15.20 -6.82
C TYR A 7 38.76 -15.87 -5.41
N PRO A 8 37.92 -16.91 -5.12
CA PRO A 8 38.03 -18.22 -5.78
C PRO A 8 36.75 -19.03 -6.09
N ARG A 9 36.83 -19.67 -7.26
CA ARG A 9 36.24 -20.96 -7.60
C ARG A 9 37.03 -22.07 -6.92
N ILE A 10 36.35 -23.00 -6.26
CA ILE A 10 36.74 -24.41 -6.11
C ILE A 10 35.38 -25.17 -6.02
N LEU A 11 35.01 -26.22 -6.75
CA LEU A 11 35.69 -27.39 -7.31
C LEU A 11 34.97 -27.89 -8.60
N GLN A 12 35.78 -28.23 -9.61
CA GLN A 12 35.75 -29.45 -10.45
C GLN A 12 34.53 -29.81 -11.34
N ARG A 13 34.76 -29.71 -12.66
CA ARG A 13 34.33 -30.63 -13.75
C ARG A 13 35.30 -31.86 -13.79
N PRO A 14 35.21 -32.88 -14.69
CA PRO A 14 34.26 -33.16 -15.81
C PRO A 14 33.82 -34.65 -15.93
N ALA A 15 32.94 -35.00 -16.90
CA ALA A 15 33.23 -35.95 -18.01
C ALA A 15 31.98 -36.46 -18.76
N HIS A 16 32.04 -36.31 -20.09
CA HIS A 16 31.48 -37.06 -21.22
C HIS A 16 30.51 -38.24 -20.98
N LEU A 17 29.41 -38.30 -21.75
CA LEU A 17 29.25 -39.21 -22.90
C LEU A 17 27.90 -39.00 -23.64
N ASN A 18 27.99 -39.19 -24.95
CA ASN A 18 26.99 -39.07 -26.01
C ASN A 18 26.11 -40.34 -26.07
N THR A 19 24.80 -40.25 -26.37
CA THR A 19 24.12 -41.12 -27.37
C THR A 19 22.61 -40.85 -27.54
N ARG A 20 22.16 -41.04 -28.79
CA ARG A 20 20.81 -40.88 -29.37
C ARG A 20 19.75 -41.85 -28.81
N ARG A 21 18.46 -41.43 -28.80
CA ARG A 21 17.27 -42.01 -29.47
C ARG A 21 15.95 -41.59 -28.76
N LEU A 22 14.96 -41.12 -29.54
CA LEU A 22 13.51 -41.10 -29.24
C LEU A 22 12.90 -42.49 -29.63
N PRO A 23 11.63 -42.89 -29.32
CA PRO A 23 10.46 -42.11 -28.86
C PRO A 23 9.54 -42.78 -27.79
N HIS A 24 8.47 -42.05 -27.40
CA HIS A 24 7.24 -42.48 -26.72
C HIS A 24 7.26 -42.92 -25.25
N GLN A 25 6.87 -41.99 -24.36
CA GLN A 25 6.06 -42.26 -23.16
C GLN A 25 5.47 -40.93 -22.64
N ILE A 26 4.14 -40.84 -22.51
CA ILE A 26 3.45 -39.84 -21.69
C ILE A 26 3.27 -40.49 -20.32
N PRO A 27 3.81 -39.93 -19.22
CA PRO A 27 2.90 -39.46 -18.15
C PRO A 27 3.41 -38.29 -17.27
N HIS A 28 2.42 -37.49 -16.84
CA HIS A 28 2.28 -36.82 -15.53
C HIS A 28 3.32 -35.82 -14.98
N SER A 29 2.76 -34.66 -14.59
CA SER A 29 3.12 -33.78 -13.46
C SER A 29 4.39 -32.90 -13.55
N THR A 30 4.14 -31.59 -13.42
CA THR A 30 5.09 -30.46 -13.34
C THR A 30 6.02 -30.52 -12.13
N PRO A 31 7.28 -30.06 -12.30
CA PRO A 31 7.88 -29.18 -11.29
C PRO A 31 8.56 -27.93 -11.88
N THR A 32 8.54 -27.74 -13.20
CA THR A 32 9.32 -26.70 -13.86
C THR A 32 8.81 -25.28 -13.56
N VAL A 33 7.51 -25.13 -13.30
CA VAL A 33 6.93 -23.84 -12.90
C VAL A 33 7.38 -23.48 -11.49
N ALA A 34 7.31 -24.40 -10.52
CA ALA A 34 7.70 -24.15 -9.12
C ALA A 34 9.18 -23.77 -8.97
N LYS A 35 10.08 -24.42 -9.72
CA LYS A 35 11.53 -24.09 -9.71
C LYS A 35 11.87 -22.72 -10.32
N SER A 36 10.99 -22.15 -11.15
CA SER A 36 11.20 -20.80 -11.72
C SER A 36 10.98 -19.68 -10.69
N TRP A 37 10.25 -19.96 -9.60
CA TRP A 37 10.00 -18.98 -8.53
C TRP A 37 11.21 -18.79 -7.61
N GLU A 38 12.00 -19.84 -7.39
CA GLU A 38 13.14 -19.83 -6.46
C GLU A 38 14.40 -19.14 -7.02
N THR A 39 14.47 -18.90 -8.34
CA THR A 39 15.63 -18.28 -9.01
C THR A 39 15.43 -16.81 -9.36
N SER A 40 14.29 -16.22 -9.03
CA SER A 40 13.94 -14.85 -9.42
C SER A 40 14.36 -13.82 -8.36
N SER A 41 15.66 -13.64 -8.14
CA SER A 41 16.19 -12.52 -7.37
C SER A 41 16.18 -11.24 -8.20
N ASP A 42 14.99 -10.70 -8.48
CA ASP A 42 14.88 -9.34 -9.05
C ASP A 42 13.57 -8.66 -8.60
N PRO A 43 13.64 -7.63 -7.74
CA PRO A 43 12.50 -6.86 -7.27
C PRO A 43 12.14 -5.79 -8.31
N SER A 44 11.56 -6.20 -9.42
CA SER A 44 11.04 -5.24 -10.40
C SER A 44 9.75 -4.62 -9.89
N MET A 45 9.87 -3.54 -9.11
CA MET A 45 8.78 -2.82 -8.44
C MET A 45 8.03 -1.84 -9.36
N THR A 46 7.90 -2.14 -10.65
CA THR A 46 7.27 -1.23 -11.61
C THR A 46 6.22 -1.96 -12.48
N PRO A 47 5.11 -1.28 -12.84
CA PRO A 47 4.04 -1.86 -13.67
C PRO A 47 4.47 -2.18 -15.12
N VAL A 48 5.73 -1.91 -15.47
CA VAL A 48 6.34 -2.13 -16.79
C VAL A 48 7.26 -3.37 -16.78
N SER A 49 7.31 -4.12 -15.69
CA SER A 49 8.16 -5.31 -15.57
C SER A 49 7.75 -6.45 -16.53
N PRO A 50 8.73 -7.16 -17.14
CA PRO A 50 8.47 -8.33 -17.98
C PRO A 50 7.87 -9.54 -17.21
N LYS A 51 7.76 -9.48 -15.87
CA LYS A 51 7.07 -10.49 -15.03
C LYS A 51 5.54 -10.34 -15.00
N GLY A 52 4.99 -9.32 -15.67
CA GLY A 52 3.56 -9.16 -15.93
C GLY A 52 2.71 -8.69 -14.73
N PRO A 53 1.41 -8.41 -14.97
CA PRO A 53 0.47 -7.87 -13.97
C PRO A 53 0.21 -8.82 -12.78
N LEU A 54 0.64 -10.09 -12.87
CA LEU A 54 0.48 -11.09 -11.82
C LEU A 54 1.30 -10.72 -10.57
N GLY A 55 2.54 -10.25 -10.72
CA GLY A 55 3.36 -9.82 -9.58
C GLY A 55 2.79 -8.59 -8.86
N PHE A 56 2.18 -7.68 -9.63
CA PHE A 56 1.54 -6.47 -9.13
C PHE A 56 0.28 -6.79 -8.31
N ASN A 57 -0.58 -7.65 -8.86
CA ASN A 57 -1.78 -8.12 -8.15
C ASN A 57 -1.43 -8.98 -6.93
N ALA A 58 -0.41 -9.84 -7.02
CA ALA A 58 0.07 -10.62 -5.88
C ALA A 58 0.55 -9.73 -4.74
N THR A 59 1.25 -8.63 -5.07
CA THR A 59 1.67 -7.63 -4.07
C THR A 59 0.47 -6.95 -3.40
N ALA A 60 -0.56 -6.57 -4.17
CA ALA A 60 -1.79 -5.99 -3.62
C ALA A 60 -2.49 -6.96 -2.66
N ILE A 61 -2.62 -8.23 -3.05
CA ILE A 61 -3.23 -9.28 -2.21
C ILE A 61 -2.40 -9.50 -0.94
N PHE A 62 -1.07 -9.58 -1.05
CA PHE A 62 -0.18 -9.73 0.10
C PHE A 62 -0.36 -8.58 1.10
N ARG A 63 -0.46 -7.34 0.62
CA ARG A 63 -0.69 -6.16 1.48
C ARG A 63 -2.05 -6.20 2.16
N ILE A 64 -3.12 -6.55 1.44
CA ILE A 64 -4.45 -6.75 2.01
C ILE A 64 -4.40 -7.83 3.11
N ALA A 65 -3.71 -8.95 2.88
CA ALA A 65 -3.55 -9.99 3.89
C ALA A 65 -2.80 -9.48 5.13
N CYS A 66 -1.69 -8.75 4.92
CA CYS A 66 -0.95 -8.11 6.01
C CYS A 66 -1.82 -7.16 6.84
N ILE A 67 -2.66 -6.37 6.17
CA ILE A 67 -3.62 -5.48 6.82
C ILE A 67 -4.63 -6.29 7.63
N ARG A 68 -5.30 -7.24 7.00
CA ARG A 68 -6.42 -7.98 7.62
C ARG A 68 -6.00 -8.86 8.79
N LEU A 69 -4.73 -9.25 8.88
CA LEU A 69 -4.17 -9.94 10.05
C LEU A 69 -4.16 -9.06 11.32
N HIS A 70 -4.16 -7.74 11.17
CA HIS A 70 -4.02 -6.80 12.30
C HIS A 70 -5.17 -5.79 12.38
N PHE A 71 -5.87 -5.60 11.28
CA PHE A 71 -6.96 -4.66 11.14
C PHE A 71 -7.99 -5.24 10.17
N ASN A 72 -8.94 -6.01 10.71
CA ASN A 72 -10.04 -6.49 9.90
C ASN A 72 -11.12 -5.41 9.84
N LEU A 73 -11.10 -4.62 8.75
CA LEU A 73 -12.19 -3.72 8.38
C LEU A 73 -13.55 -4.45 8.34
N GLY A 74 -13.56 -5.79 8.19
CA GLY A 74 -14.72 -6.62 8.45
C GLY A 74 -15.94 -6.26 7.58
N PRO A 75 -17.17 -6.45 8.09
CA PRO A 75 -18.42 -6.02 7.45
C PRO A 75 -18.59 -4.49 7.41
N HIS A 76 -17.77 -3.72 8.13
CA HIS A 76 -17.87 -2.26 8.30
C HIS A 76 -17.36 -1.44 7.11
N ARG A 77 -17.34 -2.03 5.92
CA ARG A 77 -16.93 -1.33 4.70
C ARG A 77 -18.13 -0.89 3.89
N SER A 78 -19.27 -1.57 4.09
CA SER A 78 -20.52 -1.39 3.35
C SER A 78 -20.32 -1.31 1.82
N LEU A 79 -19.23 -1.84 1.27
CA LEU A 79 -18.87 -1.67 -0.15
C LEU A 79 -19.91 -2.28 -1.09
N GLY A 80 -20.63 -3.31 -0.61
CA GLY A 80 -21.73 -3.93 -1.35
C GLY A 80 -22.97 -3.03 -1.50
N THR A 81 -23.07 -1.92 -0.75
CA THR A 81 -24.18 -0.97 -0.89
C THR A 81 -24.08 -0.14 -2.16
N GLY A 82 -22.85 0.10 -2.66
CA GLY A 82 -22.62 1.02 -3.79
C GLY A 82 -22.87 2.49 -3.47
N ASP A 83 -23.26 2.83 -2.23
CA ASP A 83 -23.58 4.20 -1.80
C ASP A 83 -22.37 4.84 -1.09
N PRO A 84 -21.77 5.91 -1.66
CA PRO A 84 -20.65 6.60 -1.06
C PRO A 84 -20.88 7.12 0.36
N GLU A 85 -22.10 7.57 0.67
CA GLU A 85 -22.47 8.11 1.98
C GLU A 85 -22.50 6.99 3.04
N ALA A 86 -23.19 5.88 2.73
CA ALA A 86 -23.23 4.71 3.59
C ALA A 86 -21.83 4.11 3.83
N ILE A 87 -20.98 4.08 2.80
CA ILE A 87 -19.61 3.59 2.89
C ILE A 87 -18.75 4.53 3.76
N ALA A 88 -18.83 5.84 3.54
CA ALA A 88 -18.09 6.82 4.33
C ALA A 88 -18.49 6.78 5.81
N SER A 89 -19.78 6.67 6.10
CA SER A 89 -20.29 6.45 7.46
C SER A 89 -19.77 5.15 8.07
N ALA A 90 -19.70 4.07 7.29
CA ALA A 90 -19.11 2.82 7.74
C ALA A 90 -17.61 2.96 8.07
N PHE A 91 -16.87 3.76 7.29
CA PHE A 91 -15.46 4.08 7.58
C PHE A 91 -15.30 4.91 8.86
N CYS A 92 -16.17 5.89 9.10
CA CYS A 92 -16.19 6.64 10.37
C CYS A 92 -16.36 5.69 11.56
N ASN A 93 -17.30 4.75 11.46
CA ASN A 93 -17.62 3.78 12.50
C ASN A 93 -16.66 2.58 12.57
N ALA A 94 -15.73 2.45 11.62
CA ALA A 94 -14.78 1.35 11.62
C ALA A 94 -13.91 1.39 12.90
N PRO A 95 -13.61 0.22 13.49
CA PRO A 95 -12.84 0.13 14.72
C PRO A 95 -11.45 0.72 14.53
N ARG A 96 -10.77 0.97 15.64
CA ARG A 96 -9.37 1.41 15.65
C ARG A 96 -8.44 0.20 15.75
N PRO A 97 -7.31 0.18 15.02
CA PRO A 97 -6.35 -0.92 15.13
C PRO A 97 -5.72 -0.96 16.52
N ALA A 98 -5.54 -2.16 17.05
CA ALA A 98 -4.83 -2.37 18.31
C ALA A 98 -3.34 -2.04 18.13
N GLN A 99 -2.76 -1.27 19.06
CA GLN A 99 -1.33 -0.95 19.07
C GLN A 99 -0.54 -2.20 19.52
N THR A 100 -0.22 -3.05 18.55
CA THR A 100 0.63 -4.23 18.75
C THR A 100 1.91 -4.07 17.94
N PRO A 101 3.06 -4.64 18.34
CA PRO A 101 4.30 -4.53 17.56
C PRO A 101 4.18 -5.01 16.10
N LYS A 102 3.21 -5.90 15.81
CA LYS A 102 2.98 -6.43 14.47
C LYS A 102 2.23 -5.45 13.55
N ILE A 103 1.50 -4.46 14.10
CA ILE A 103 0.80 -3.43 13.30
C ILE A 103 1.77 -2.63 12.44
N TYR A 104 3.02 -2.46 12.89
CA TYR A 104 4.04 -1.71 12.16
C TYR A 104 4.34 -2.29 10.79
N HIS A 105 4.21 -3.61 10.62
CA HIS A 105 4.38 -4.23 9.30
C HIS A 105 3.25 -3.83 8.34
N ALA A 106 2.00 -3.84 8.81
CA ALA A 106 0.84 -3.40 8.02
C ALA A 106 0.91 -1.89 7.70
N VAL A 107 1.32 -1.08 8.67
CA VAL A 107 1.54 0.37 8.50
C VAL A 107 2.63 0.61 7.45
N LEU A 108 3.78 -0.06 7.56
CA LEU A 108 4.87 0.09 6.60
C LEU A 108 4.45 -0.31 5.17
N GLN A 109 3.74 -1.43 5.03
CA GLN A 109 3.20 -1.84 3.73
C GLN A 109 2.21 -0.82 3.15
N SER A 110 1.39 -0.21 4.01
CA SER A 110 0.42 0.81 3.63
C SER A 110 1.10 2.11 3.20
N ILE A 111 2.13 2.54 3.91
CA ILE A 111 2.96 3.69 3.54
C ILE A 111 3.62 3.43 2.18
N HIS A 112 4.21 2.24 1.99
CA HIS A 112 4.82 1.88 0.71
C HIS A 112 3.82 1.89 -0.43
N ALA A 113 2.59 1.43 -0.20
CA ALA A 113 1.54 1.46 -1.20
C ALA A 113 1.22 2.88 -1.69
N LEU A 114 1.05 3.82 -0.76
CA LEU A 114 0.73 5.21 -1.12
C LEU A 114 1.93 5.99 -1.63
N SER A 115 3.16 5.63 -1.23
CA SER A 115 4.38 6.30 -1.71
C SER A 115 4.65 6.10 -3.20
N ILE A 116 4.22 4.96 -3.78
CA ILE A 116 4.43 4.65 -5.20
C ILE A 116 3.68 5.64 -6.10
N PRO A 117 2.34 5.82 -5.98
CA PRO A 117 1.64 6.78 -6.82
C PRO A 117 2.04 8.23 -6.56
N VAL A 118 2.44 8.59 -5.34
CA VAL A 118 2.98 9.93 -5.04
C VAL A 118 4.26 10.20 -5.82
N ARG A 119 5.23 9.27 -5.79
CA ARG A 119 6.51 9.39 -6.53
C ARG A 119 6.36 9.42 -8.04
N ILE A 120 5.37 8.70 -8.57
CA ILE A 120 5.06 8.73 -10.00
C ILE A 120 4.44 10.09 -10.38
N GLY A 121 3.74 10.72 -9.44
CA GLY A 121 3.00 11.96 -9.63
C GLY A 121 1.49 11.70 -9.58
N VAL A 122 0.82 12.30 -8.60
CA VAL A 122 -0.61 12.09 -8.32
C VAL A 122 -1.48 12.37 -9.55
N GLU A 123 -1.27 13.50 -10.21
CA GLU A 123 -2.03 13.88 -11.40
C GLU A 123 -1.78 12.94 -12.59
N TYR A 124 -0.55 12.47 -12.75
CA TYR A 124 -0.22 11.51 -13.80
C TYR A 124 -0.91 10.17 -13.57
N VAL A 125 -0.85 9.65 -12.33
CA VAL A 125 -1.49 8.38 -11.96
C VAL A 125 -3.00 8.48 -12.09
N ALA A 126 -3.60 9.57 -11.60
CA ALA A 126 -5.03 9.87 -11.72
C ALA A 126 -5.54 9.68 -13.17
N ARG A 127 -4.75 10.15 -14.15
CA ARG A 127 -5.08 10.08 -15.59
C ARG A 127 -4.76 8.74 -16.26
N THR A 128 -3.84 7.95 -15.72
CA THR A 128 -3.29 6.75 -16.40
C THR A 128 -3.57 5.43 -15.68
N GLN A 129 -4.06 5.46 -14.45
CA GLN A 129 -4.33 4.26 -13.65
C GLN A 129 -5.32 3.30 -14.32
N THR A 130 -6.23 3.81 -15.13
CA THR A 130 -7.33 3.05 -15.72
C THR A 130 -6.83 2.04 -16.76
N LEU A 131 -5.62 2.29 -17.27
CA LEU A 131 -4.90 1.43 -18.20
C LEU A 131 -3.95 0.45 -17.50
N THR A 132 -3.66 0.65 -16.21
CA THR A 132 -2.55 -0.03 -15.53
C THR A 132 -2.94 -0.72 -14.22
N TRP A 133 -4.02 -0.30 -13.57
CA TRP A 133 -4.44 -0.77 -12.26
C TRP A 133 -5.64 -1.69 -12.37
N SER A 134 -5.58 -2.79 -11.62
CA SER A 134 -6.70 -3.70 -11.40
C SER A 134 -7.56 -3.23 -10.23
N THR A 135 -8.82 -3.65 -10.17
CA THR A 135 -9.73 -3.37 -9.04
C THR A 135 -9.13 -3.79 -7.70
N ILE A 136 -8.36 -4.87 -7.66
CA ILE A 136 -7.70 -5.34 -6.42
C ILE A 136 -6.60 -4.38 -5.95
N HIS A 137 -5.91 -3.70 -6.89
CA HIS A 137 -4.90 -2.71 -6.52
C HIS A 137 -5.54 -1.47 -5.91
N SER A 138 -6.64 -0.99 -6.50
CA SER A 138 -7.43 0.10 -5.95
C SER A 138 -8.00 -0.23 -4.58
N LEU A 139 -8.56 -1.43 -4.39
CA LEU A 139 -9.04 -1.89 -3.10
C LEU A 139 -7.92 -1.98 -2.07
N CYS A 140 -6.73 -2.47 -2.47
CA CYS A 140 -5.56 -2.47 -1.61
C CYS A 140 -5.19 -1.07 -1.15
N ASN A 141 -5.11 -0.11 -2.08
CA ASN A 141 -4.76 1.28 -1.72
C ASN A 141 -5.82 1.90 -0.80
N LEU A 142 -7.10 1.60 -1.01
CA LEU A 142 -8.19 1.98 -0.11
C LEU A 142 -8.01 1.41 1.30
N GLU A 143 -7.77 0.10 1.44
CA GLU A 143 -7.51 -0.50 2.76
C GLU A 143 -6.25 0.10 3.41
N CYS A 144 -5.19 0.39 2.64
CA CYS A 144 -3.98 1.03 3.12
C CYS A 144 -4.24 2.44 3.70
N ALA A 145 -4.99 3.30 2.98
CA ALA A 145 -5.30 4.64 3.48
C ALA A 145 -6.17 4.60 4.74
N LEU A 146 -7.17 3.70 4.80
CA LEU A 146 -8.02 3.53 5.96
C LEU A 146 -7.26 3.07 7.20
N VAL A 147 -6.38 2.07 7.05
CA VAL A 147 -5.50 1.59 8.14
C VAL A 147 -4.64 2.72 8.66
N LEU A 148 -4.01 3.49 7.78
CA LEU A 148 -3.13 4.59 8.19
C LEU A 148 -3.92 5.68 8.92
N CYS A 149 -5.07 6.09 8.38
CA CYS A 149 -5.95 7.06 9.02
C CYS A 149 -6.39 6.60 10.42
N LYS A 150 -6.88 5.37 10.56
CA LYS A 150 -7.33 4.83 11.86
C LYS A 150 -6.18 4.60 12.83
N TRP A 151 -5.00 4.21 12.34
CA TRP A 151 -3.81 4.06 13.17
C TRP A 151 -3.33 5.41 13.71
N LEU A 152 -3.37 6.47 12.89
CA LEU A 152 -3.06 7.84 13.32
C LEU A 152 -4.09 8.36 14.34
N ASP A 153 -5.38 8.07 14.15
CA ASP A 153 -6.42 8.40 15.13
C ASP A 153 -6.19 7.70 16.48
N THR A 154 -5.79 6.42 16.47
CA THR A 154 -5.41 5.71 17.71
C THR A 154 -4.25 6.42 18.43
N LEU A 155 -3.22 6.85 17.70
CA LEU A 155 -2.08 7.57 18.28
C LEU A 155 -2.46 8.97 18.80
N ALA A 156 -3.45 9.61 18.17
CA ALA A 156 -3.95 10.92 18.60
C ALA A 156 -4.68 10.87 19.95
N LEU A 157 -5.28 9.73 20.30
CA LEU A 157 -5.97 9.55 21.59
C LEU A 157 -5.01 9.35 22.76
N ASP A 158 -3.88 8.69 22.52
CA ASP A 158 -2.87 8.48 23.52
C ASP A 158 -1.46 8.71 22.95
N PRO A 159 -0.99 9.98 22.99
CA PRO A 159 0.33 10.36 22.52
C PRO A 159 1.50 9.71 23.29
N THR A 160 1.24 9.04 24.43
CA THR A 160 2.29 8.36 25.20
C THR A 160 2.86 7.12 24.47
N PHE A 161 2.11 6.57 23.49
CA PHE A 161 2.53 5.45 22.66
C PHE A 161 3.44 5.83 21.47
N ILE A 162 3.86 7.10 21.36
CA ILE A 162 4.78 7.55 20.29
C ILE A 162 6.23 7.22 20.67
N HIS A 163 6.57 5.94 20.50
CA HIS A 163 7.94 5.44 20.63
C HIS A 163 8.80 5.81 19.42
N ARG A 164 10.11 5.50 19.50
CA ARG A 164 11.10 5.79 18.44
C ARG A 164 10.69 5.25 17.06
N ASP A 165 10.19 4.01 17.01
CA ASP A 165 9.79 3.37 15.76
C ASP A 165 8.52 4.01 15.17
N THR A 166 7.55 4.35 16.02
CA THR A 166 6.37 5.13 15.64
C THR A 166 6.78 6.47 15.04
N ARG A 167 7.68 7.21 15.70
CA ARG A 167 8.18 8.50 15.21
C ARG A 167 8.86 8.37 13.85
N ARG A 168 9.60 7.28 13.61
CA ARG A 168 10.19 7.00 12.29
C ARG A 168 9.12 6.81 11.21
N LEU A 169 8.08 6.02 11.49
CA LEU A 169 6.98 5.80 10.54
C LEU A 169 6.21 7.10 10.26
N LEU A 170 5.92 7.90 11.29
CA LEU A 170 5.30 9.22 11.15
C LEU A 170 6.15 10.18 10.30
N GLY A 171 7.48 10.14 10.46
CA GLY A 171 8.41 10.88 9.61
C GLY A 171 8.34 10.45 8.14
N ILE A 172 8.22 9.16 7.87
CA ILE A 172 8.04 8.65 6.50
C ILE A 172 6.70 9.12 5.92
N ILE A 173 5.60 9.02 6.69
CA ILE A 173 4.28 9.52 6.27
C ILE A 173 4.35 11.01 5.94
N THR A 174 4.97 11.80 6.82
CA THR A 174 5.16 13.24 6.61
C THR A 174 5.93 13.52 5.33
N SER A 175 6.98 12.73 5.03
CA SER A 175 7.72 12.85 3.77
C SER A 175 6.84 12.54 2.56
N VAL A 176 5.99 11.51 2.62
CA VAL A 176 5.05 11.16 1.53
C VAL A 176 4.04 12.29 1.31
N LEU A 177 3.48 12.85 2.39
CA LEU A 177 2.55 13.98 2.28
C LEU A 177 3.23 15.24 1.73
N ARG A 178 4.48 15.50 2.14
CA ARG A 178 5.27 16.62 1.63
C ARG A 178 5.61 16.48 0.16
N GLU A 179 5.94 15.27 -0.28
CA GLU A 179 6.20 14.96 -1.69
C GLU A 179 4.95 15.14 -2.56
N ALA A 180 3.77 15.01 -1.98
CA ALA A 180 2.49 15.29 -2.64
C ALA A 180 2.04 16.76 -2.55
N ASP A 181 2.86 17.67 -2.02
CA ASP A 181 2.49 19.08 -1.70
C ASP A 181 1.28 19.21 -0.76
N LEU A 182 1.05 18.20 0.08
CA LEU A 182 -0.06 18.12 1.03
C LEU A 182 0.40 18.07 2.50
N ALA A 183 1.67 18.36 2.78
CA ALA A 183 2.15 18.33 4.16
C ALA A 183 1.43 19.38 5.00
N PRO A 184 0.81 19.00 6.14
CA PRO A 184 0.26 19.98 7.07
C PRO A 184 1.36 20.93 7.56
N PRO A 185 1.05 22.23 7.76
CA PRO A 185 1.99 23.19 8.33
C PRO A 185 2.43 22.68 9.70
N GLY A 186 3.74 22.51 9.89
CA GLY A 186 4.31 21.95 11.11
C GLY A 186 4.63 23.03 12.12
N ASP A 187 4.04 22.97 13.31
CA ASP A 187 4.34 23.92 14.39
C ASP A 187 5.73 23.70 15.01
N ARG A 188 6.22 22.45 15.12
CA ARG A 188 7.57 22.12 15.66
C ARG A 188 8.13 20.81 15.08
N VAL A 189 9.41 20.79 14.74
CA VAL A 189 10.10 19.60 14.20
C VAL A 189 10.22 18.53 15.28
N GLY A 190 9.49 17.41 15.13
CA GLY A 190 9.69 16.19 15.93
C GLY A 190 8.62 15.88 16.99
N GLU A 191 7.66 16.78 17.19
CA GLU A 191 6.48 16.57 18.05
C GLU A 191 5.25 16.33 17.17
N PHE A 192 4.53 15.23 17.44
CA PHE A 192 3.29 14.88 16.75
C PHE A 192 2.14 15.02 17.73
N GLY A 193 1.45 16.17 17.66
CA GLY A 193 0.24 16.43 18.45
C GLY A 193 -0.97 15.63 17.94
N ALA A 194 -2.00 15.49 18.77
CA ALA A 194 -3.22 14.78 18.42
C ALA A 194 -3.90 15.35 17.17
N GLU A 195 -4.02 16.68 17.08
CA GLU A 195 -4.59 17.35 15.91
C GLU A 195 -3.77 17.08 14.64
N GLN A 196 -2.44 17.20 14.72
CA GLN A 196 -1.52 16.94 13.61
C GLN A 196 -1.69 15.50 13.09
N LEU A 197 -1.79 14.51 13.98
CA LEU A 197 -1.98 13.11 13.62
C LEU A 197 -3.32 12.89 12.91
N ARG A 198 -4.41 13.46 13.42
CA ARG A 198 -5.73 13.38 12.77
C ARG A 198 -5.75 14.08 11.41
N ARG A 199 -5.12 15.26 11.31
CA ARG A 199 -4.98 16.01 10.05
C ARG A 199 -4.19 15.21 9.03
N MET A 200 -3.07 14.61 9.40
CA MET A 200 -2.32 13.68 8.53
C MET A 200 -3.19 12.51 8.04
N GLY A 201 -4.03 11.96 8.92
CA GLY A 201 -4.99 10.91 8.57
C GLY A 201 -6.00 11.35 7.50
N ALA A 202 -6.64 12.50 7.71
CA ALA A 202 -7.57 13.09 6.75
C ALA A 202 -6.89 13.38 5.39
N THR A 203 -5.69 13.96 5.43
CA THR A 203 -4.91 14.26 4.23
C THR A 203 -4.54 13.00 3.45
N LEU A 204 -4.18 11.89 4.10
CA LEU A 204 -3.90 10.63 3.41
C LEU A 204 -5.13 10.07 2.67
N VAL A 205 -6.31 10.16 3.30
CA VAL A 205 -7.58 9.76 2.68
C VAL A 205 -7.89 10.66 1.48
N ARG A 206 -7.72 11.98 1.64
CA ARG A 206 -7.90 12.98 0.57
C ARG A 206 -6.95 12.71 -0.60
N LEU A 207 -5.67 12.49 -0.31
CA LEU A 207 -4.65 12.13 -1.29
C LEU A 207 -5.06 10.90 -2.11
N LEU A 208 -5.51 9.84 -1.44
CA LEU A 208 -5.96 8.66 -2.16
C LEU A 208 -7.19 8.95 -3.04
N SER A 209 -8.12 9.76 -2.57
CA SER A 209 -9.29 10.15 -3.38
C SER A 209 -8.88 10.88 -4.67
N GLU A 210 -7.82 11.69 -4.61
CA GLU A 210 -7.26 12.36 -5.79
C GLU A 210 -6.44 11.41 -6.68
N ILE A 211 -5.71 10.45 -6.10
CA ILE A 211 -5.06 9.38 -6.89
C ILE A 211 -6.10 8.56 -7.66
N LEU A 212 -7.26 8.29 -7.06
CA LEU A 212 -8.36 7.56 -7.68
C LEU A 212 -9.25 8.43 -8.57
N LYS A 213 -8.98 9.74 -8.70
CA LYS A 213 -9.74 10.65 -9.56
C LYS A 213 -9.38 10.40 -11.02
N GLY A 214 -10.24 9.71 -11.75
CA GLY A 214 -9.96 9.39 -13.15
C GLY A 214 -11.17 8.75 -13.84
N ALA A 215 -11.08 8.59 -15.15
CA ALA A 215 -12.12 7.96 -15.95
C ALA A 215 -12.02 6.43 -15.84
N HIS A 216 -12.78 5.82 -14.93
CA HIS A 216 -12.69 4.38 -14.68
C HIS A 216 -13.59 3.57 -15.59
N VAL A 217 -13.11 2.39 -15.97
CA VAL A 217 -13.93 1.39 -16.71
C VAL A 217 -14.95 0.74 -15.79
N PHE A 218 -14.61 0.58 -14.50
CA PHE A 218 -15.46 -0.07 -13.50
C PHE A 218 -16.16 0.96 -12.62
N GLU A 219 -17.49 0.91 -12.55
CA GLU A 219 -18.33 1.81 -11.74
C GLU A 219 -17.95 1.80 -10.25
N MET A 220 -17.57 0.64 -9.71
CA MET A 220 -17.10 0.49 -8.33
C MET A 220 -15.93 1.42 -7.98
N MET A 221 -15.10 1.79 -8.96
CA MET A 221 -13.99 2.72 -8.74
C MET A 221 -14.46 4.14 -8.45
N HIS A 222 -15.56 4.57 -9.09
CA HIS A 222 -16.20 5.84 -8.78
C HIS A 222 -16.75 5.83 -7.35
N VAL A 223 -17.43 4.75 -6.97
CA VAL A 223 -17.90 4.55 -5.59
C VAL A 223 -16.75 4.64 -4.58
N PHE A 224 -15.60 4.01 -4.83
CA PHE A 224 -14.43 4.10 -3.94
C PHE A 224 -13.90 5.53 -3.83
N CYS A 225 -13.75 6.23 -4.96
CA CYS A 225 -13.28 7.60 -4.99
C CYS A 225 -14.22 8.53 -4.19
N ASP A 226 -15.52 8.46 -4.46
CA ASP A 226 -16.52 9.33 -3.83
C ASP A 226 -16.71 9.00 -2.34
N SER A 227 -16.61 7.73 -1.96
CA SER A 227 -16.62 7.32 -0.54
C SER A 227 -15.43 7.91 0.21
N LEU A 228 -14.23 7.88 -0.38
CA LEU A 228 -13.03 8.46 0.23
C LEU A 228 -13.12 9.99 0.31
N ARG A 229 -13.68 10.66 -0.71
CA ARG A 229 -13.89 12.12 -0.68
C ARG A 229 -14.83 12.53 0.44
N THR A 230 -15.94 11.80 0.58
CA THR A 230 -16.95 12.04 1.61
C THR A 230 -16.36 11.77 2.99
N TYR A 231 -15.65 10.65 3.16
CA TYR A 231 -14.97 10.32 4.41
C TYR A 231 -13.91 11.36 4.80
N ALA A 232 -13.09 11.83 3.84
CA ALA A 232 -12.11 12.90 4.10
C ALA A 232 -12.80 14.21 4.53
N ALA A 233 -13.92 14.58 3.91
CA ALA A 233 -14.67 15.78 4.29
C ALA A 233 -15.24 15.67 5.71
N LEU A 234 -15.74 14.49 6.09
CA LEU A 234 -16.21 14.24 7.46
C LEU A 234 -15.08 14.37 8.50
N LEU A 235 -13.88 13.86 8.19
CA LEU A 235 -12.71 13.99 9.06
C LEU A 235 -12.24 15.45 9.19
N GLU A 236 -12.23 16.20 8.08
CA GLU A 236 -11.85 17.62 8.06
C GLU A 236 -12.84 18.46 8.87
N ASN A 237 -14.15 18.23 8.71
CA ASN A 237 -15.18 18.92 9.50
C ASN A 237 -15.08 18.62 11.01
N ASP A 238 -14.75 17.38 11.40
CA ASP A 238 -14.52 17.02 12.80
C ASP A 238 -13.32 17.78 13.39
N LEU A 239 -12.25 17.97 12.61
CA LEU A 239 -11.09 18.76 13.02
C LEU A 239 -11.43 20.24 13.21
N ASP A 240 -12.18 20.82 12.27
CA ASP A 240 -12.59 22.22 12.35
C ASP A 240 -13.52 22.46 13.55
N SER A 241 -14.42 21.51 13.86
CA SER A 241 -15.28 21.59 15.04
C SER A 241 -14.52 21.51 16.37
N ASN A 242 -13.44 20.72 16.43
CA ASN A 242 -12.60 20.57 17.62
C ASN A 242 -11.65 21.76 17.85
N THR A 243 -11.37 22.58 16.83
CA THR A 243 -10.52 23.78 16.96
C THR A 243 -11.31 25.03 17.35
N ALA A 244 -12.64 25.02 17.16
CA ALA A 244 -13.53 26.13 17.46
C ALA A 244 -14.10 26.12 18.90
N GLY A 245 -13.89 25.04 19.67
CA GLY A 245 -14.34 24.87 21.06
C GLY A 245 -13.20 24.94 22.06
#